data_AF-A0AAJ1H5D9-F1
#
_entry.id   AF-A0AAJ1H5D9-F1
#
_cell.length_a   1.000
_cell.length_b   1.000
_cell.length_c   1.000
_cell.angle_alpha   90.00
_cell.angle_beta   90.00
_cell.angle_gamma   90.00
#
_symmetry.space_group_name_H-M   'P 1'
#
loop_
_entity.id
_entity.type
_entity.pdbx_description
1 polymer ?
#
loop_
_entity_poly.entity_id
_entity_poly.type
_entity_poly.pdbx_seq_one_letter_code
_entity_poly.pdbx_strand_id
1 'polypeptide(L)'
;MTDDDVLTAHDVLRRTAHANRSTVSRILEHVDVSAFHEKATYVRADRADGYPPLRIASGWVNGFTDRDEAIAAGGPGLVVWQSDERAPLWGLWMPENSARDGGTVTDRRAAQQPCPDCGDLMPLTNVCDTCS
;
A
#
# COMPACT_ATOMS: atom_id res chain seq x y z
N MET A 1 -15.01 21.79 -18.04
CA MET A 1 -13.71 21.13 -18.25
C MET A 1 -13.12 21.01 -16.88
N THR A 2 -13.32 19.87 -16.22
CA THR A 2 -12.94 19.71 -14.81
C THR A 2 -11.43 19.65 -14.78
N ASP A 3 -10.80 20.62 -14.11
CA ASP A 3 -9.43 20.54 -13.63
C ASP A 3 -9.35 19.24 -12.82
N ASP A 4 -8.85 18.17 -13.44
CA ASP A 4 -8.62 16.91 -12.75
C ASP A 4 -7.38 17.21 -11.89
N ASP A 5 -7.60 17.61 -10.63
CA ASP A 5 -6.54 17.98 -9.67
C ASP A 5 -5.45 16.91 -9.74
N VAL A 6 -4.36 17.25 -10.44
CA VAL A 6 -3.23 16.35 -10.64
C VAL A 6 -2.49 16.32 -9.31
N LEU A 7 -2.64 15.20 -8.60
CA LEU A 7 -1.95 15.02 -7.33
C LEU A 7 -0.47 14.73 -7.59
N THR A 8 0.38 15.11 -6.64
CA THR A 8 1.76 14.62 -6.62
C THR A 8 1.83 13.32 -5.82
N ALA A 9 2.91 12.53 -5.99
CA ALA A 9 3.17 11.38 -5.13
C ALA A 9 3.21 11.75 -3.63
N HIS A 10 3.70 12.95 -3.32
CA HIS A 10 3.70 13.49 -1.95
C HIS A 10 2.27 13.69 -1.41
N ASP A 11 1.35 14.20 -2.23
CA ASP A 11 -0.06 14.37 -1.85
C ASP A 11 -0.74 13.03 -1.59
N VAL A 12 -0.46 12.02 -2.43
CA VAL A 12 -0.96 10.65 -2.23
C VAL A 12 -0.47 10.09 -0.90
N LEU A 13 0.82 10.21 -0.59
CA LEU A 13 1.38 9.73 0.68
C LEU A 13 0.81 10.49 1.89
N ARG A 14 0.61 11.80 1.78
CA ARG A 14 0.04 12.62 2.86
C ARG A 14 -1.38 12.17 3.23
N ARG A 15 -2.17 11.81 2.22
CA ARG A 15 -3.55 11.30 2.35
C ARG A 15 -3.64 9.83 2.77
N THR A 16 -2.58 9.08 2.55
CA THR A 16 -2.50 7.67 2.96
C THR A 16 -2.30 7.58 4.47
N ALA A 17 -3.03 6.65 5.11
CA ALA A 17 -2.87 6.34 6.53
C ALA A 17 -1.41 5.99 6.85
N HIS A 18 -0.92 6.37 8.04
CA HIS A 18 0.49 6.25 8.39
C HIS A 18 1.01 4.80 8.22
N ALA A 19 0.22 3.82 8.66
CA ALA A 19 0.54 2.39 8.53
C ALA A 19 0.66 1.89 7.07
N ASN A 20 0.05 2.60 6.11
CA ASN A 20 0.01 2.23 4.70
C ASN A 20 1.01 2.99 3.83
N ARG A 21 1.61 4.08 4.35
CA ARG A 21 2.53 4.94 3.58
C ARG A 21 3.74 4.20 3.04
N SER A 22 4.32 3.30 3.82
CA SER A 22 5.48 2.50 3.37
C SER A 22 5.11 1.58 2.21
N THR A 23 3.94 0.94 2.27
CA THR A 23 3.40 0.13 1.17
C THR A 23 3.13 0.98 -0.08
N VAL A 24 2.47 2.12 0.07
CA VAL A 24 2.23 3.02 -1.08
C VAL A 24 3.55 3.51 -1.67
N SER A 25 4.48 3.99 -0.86
CA SER A 25 5.79 4.48 -1.33
C SER A 25 6.50 3.40 -2.14
N ARG A 26 6.54 2.18 -1.63
CA ARG A 26 7.15 1.03 -2.32
C ARG A 26 6.50 0.74 -3.66
N ILE A 27 5.16 0.79 -3.74
CA ILE A 27 4.43 0.58 -4.98
C ILE A 27 4.78 1.69 -5.99
N LEU A 28 4.86 2.95 -5.56
CA LEU A 28 5.20 4.07 -6.43
C LEU A 28 6.67 4.08 -6.87
N GLU A 29 7.56 3.47 -6.09
CA GLU A 29 8.96 3.23 -6.48
C GLU A 29 9.11 2.07 -7.46
N HIS A 30 8.21 1.08 -7.39
CA HIS A 30 8.25 -0.11 -8.23
C HIS A 30 7.51 0.04 -9.56
N VAL A 31 6.42 0.81 -9.56
CA VAL A 31 5.57 1.05 -10.72
C VAL A 31 5.79 2.47 -11.22
N ASP A 32 6.12 2.59 -12.50
CA ASP A 32 6.34 3.89 -13.13
C ASP A 32 4.99 4.60 -13.35
N VAL A 33 4.69 5.57 -12.48
CA VAL A 33 3.43 6.34 -12.49
C VAL A 33 3.68 7.70 -13.14
N SER A 34 2.92 8.00 -14.19
CA SER A 34 3.00 9.25 -14.95
C SER A 34 2.09 10.35 -14.39
N ALA A 35 0.95 10.00 -13.80
CA ALA A 35 0.00 10.97 -13.25
C ALA A 35 -0.85 10.38 -12.12
N PHE A 36 -1.31 11.25 -11.22
CA PHE A 36 -2.26 10.90 -10.17
C PHE A 36 -3.50 11.76 -10.30
N HIS A 37 -4.65 11.11 -10.17
CA HIS A 37 -5.96 11.71 -10.33
C HIS A 37 -6.80 11.41 -9.11
N GLU A 38 -7.28 12.46 -8.44
CA GLU A 38 -8.22 12.29 -7.35
C GLU A 38 -9.55 11.72 -7.85
N LYS A 39 -10.07 10.72 -7.14
CA LYS A 39 -11.46 10.26 -7.26
C LYS A 39 -12.08 10.21 -5.87
N ALA A 40 -13.41 10.12 -5.83
CA ALA A 40 -14.19 10.22 -4.60
C ALA A 40 -13.77 9.20 -3.51
N THR A 41 -13.32 8.01 -3.90
CA THR A 41 -13.02 6.90 -2.97
C THR A 41 -11.61 6.34 -3.09
N TYR A 42 -10.84 6.76 -4.10
CA TYR A 42 -9.48 6.30 -4.35
C TYR A 42 -8.71 7.32 -5.17
N VAL A 43 -7.39 7.20 -5.19
CA VAL A 43 -6.53 7.89 -6.15
C VAL A 43 -6.29 6.95 -7.33
N ARG A 44 -6.52 7.44 -8.55
CA ARG A 44 -6.12 6.75 -9.78
C ARG A 44 -4.70 7.15 -10.12
N ALA A 45 -3.79 6.19 -10.22
CA ALA A 45 -2.43 6.39 -10.67
C ALA A 45 -2.27 5.82 -12.08
N ASP A 46 -2.11 6.70 -13.06
CA ASP A 46 -1.87 6.32 -14.45
C ASP A 46 -0.43 5.91 -14.64
N ARG A 47 -0.21 4.74 -15.23
CA ARG A 47 1.12 4.16 -15.41
C ARG A 47 1.74 4.64 -16.72
N ALA A 48 3.04 4.86 -16.73
CA ALA A 48 3.81 5.24 -17.92
C ALA A 48 4.11 4.04 -18.84
N ASP A 49 4.13 2.84 -18.27
CA ASP A 49 4.46 1.57 -18.93
C ASP A 49 3.34 1.02 -19.84
N GLY A 50 2.19 1.71 -19.92
CA GLY A 50 1.06 1.31 -20.75
C GLY A 50 0.17 0.23 -20.14
N TYR A 51 0.45 -0.24 -18.92
CA TYR A 51 -0.44 -1.13 -18.19
C TYR A 51 -1.63 -0.39 -17.57
N PRO A 52 -2.68 -1.12 -17.16
CA PRO A 52 -3.87 -0.51 -16.58
C PRO A 52 -3.55 0.32 -15.33
N PRO A 53 -4.24 1.44 -15.13
CA PRO A 53 -3.95 2.33 -14.01
C PRO A 53 -4.22 1.67 -12.66
N LEU A 54 -3.37 2.00 -11.70
CA LEU A 54 -3.54 1.59 -10.31
C LEU A 54 -4.65 2.42 -9.65
N ARG A 55 -5.40 1.77 -8.77
CA ARG A 55 -6.37 2.41 -7.87
C ARG A 55 -5.83 2.25 -6.46
N ILE A 56 -5.49 3.36 -5.81
CA ILE A 56 -4.96 3.41 -4.45
C ILE A 56 -6.08 3.93 -3.55
N ALA A 57 -6.68 3.03 -2.78
CA ALA A 57 -7.69 3.35 -1.78
C ALA A 57 -7.08 3.33 -0.38
N SER A 58 -7.88 3.72 0.63
CA SER A 58 -7.41 3.81 2.01
C SER A 58 -6.81 2.51 2.57
N GLY A 59 -7.27 1.34 2.13
CA GLY A 59 -6.82 0.04 2.64
C GLY A 59 -6.44 -1.00 1.58
N TRP A 60 -6.39 -0.62 0.29
CA TRP A 60 -6.06 -1.54 -0.79
C TRP A 60 -5.52 -0.83 -2.02
N VAL A 61 -4.77 -1.59 -2.82
CA VAL A 61 -4.33 -1.18 -4.17
C VAL A 61 -4.73 -2.25 -5.17
N ASN A 62 -5.23 -1.85 -6.33
CA ASN A 62 -5.63 -2.74 -7.42
C ASN A 62 -5.16 -2.17 -8.76
N GLY A 63 -4.92 -3.02 -9.75
CA GLY A 63 -4.51 -2.65 -11.10
C GLY A 63 -3.23 -3.34 -11.55
N PHE A 64 -2.75 -4.32 -10.78
CA PHE A 64 -1.59 -5.14 -11.14
C PHE A 64 -1.99 -6.15 -12.22
N THR A 65 -1.11 -6.45 -13.16
CA THR A 65 -1.36 -7.38 -14.27
C THR A 65 -1.37 -8.82 -13.82
N ASP A 66 -0.59 -9.13 -12.79
CA ASP A 66 -0.43 -10.48 -12.26
C ASP A 66 -0.13 -10.46 -10.76
N ARG A 67 -0.17 -11.66 -10.17
CA ARG A 67 0.02 -11.87 -8.75
C ARG A 67 1.44 -11.52 -8.29
N ASP A 68 2.43 -11.81 -9.12
CA ASP A 68 3.84 -11.66 -8.74
C ASP A 68 4.23 -10.18 -8.74
N GLU A 69 3.72 -9.39 -9.68
CA GLU A 69 3.83 -7.93 -9.67
C GLU A 69 3.24 -7.33 -8.37
N ALA A 70 2.04 -7.76 -7.98
CA ALA A 70 1.40 -7.26 -6.75
C ALA A 70 2.23 -7.57 -5.49
N ILE A 71 2.87 -8.75 -5.43
CA ILE A 71 3.74 -9.14 -4.31
C ILE A 71 5.05 -8.36 -4.35
N ALA A 72 5.67 -8.19 -5.52
CA ALA A 72 6.90 -7.44 -5.69
C ALA A 72 6.73 -5.97 -5.30
N ALA A 73 5.64 -5.35 -5.78
CA ALA A 73 5.30 -3.96 -5.52
C ALA A 73 4.88 -3.71 -4.06
N GLY A 74 4.00 -4.55 -3.50
CA GLY A 74 3.49 -4.38 -2.13
C GLY A 74 4.48 -4.79 -1.03
N GLY A 75 5.37 -5.73 -1.33
CA GLY A 75 6.28 -6.32 -0.36
C GLY A 75 5.72 -7.59 0.30
N PRO A 76 6.59 -8.32 1.05
CA PRO A 76 6.25 -9.63 1.59
C PRO A 76 5.21 -9.55 2.72
N GLY A 77 4.34 -10.56 2.79
CA GLY A 77 3.35 -10.72 3.86
C GLY A 77 2.02 -9.99 3.62
N LEU A 78 1.88 -9.24 2.53
CA LEU A 78 0.59 -8.68 2.14
C LEU A 78 -0.27 -9.72 1.43
N VAL A 79 -1.58 -9.66 1.68
CA VAL A 79 -2.54 -10.55 1.03
C VAL A 79 -2.92 -9.97 -0.33
N VAL A 80 -2.61 -10.72 -1.39
CA VAL A 80 -3.00 -10.42 -2.76
C VAL A 80 -4.26 -11.18 -3.16
N TRP A 81 -5.05 -10.59 -4.05
CA TRP A 81 -6.33 -11.11 -4.51
C TRP A 81 -6.54 -10.77 -5.98
N GLN A 82 -7.26 -11.61 -6.70
CA GLN A 82 -7.66 -11.32 -8.07
C GLN A 82 -8.94 -10.48 -8.05
N SER A 83 -9.00 -9.45 -8.88
CA SER A 83 -10.14 -8.56 -8.96
C SER A 83 -11.21 -9.14 -9.87
N ASP A 84 -12.41 -9.36 -9.32
CA ASP A 84 -13.57 -9.77 -10.11
C ASP A 84 -14.09 -8.64 -11.02
N GLU A 85 -14.13 -7.40 -10.50
CA GLU A 85 -14.59 -6.21 -11.26
C GLU A 85 -13.65 -5.83 -12.40
N ARG A 86 -12.33 -5.98 -12.20
CA ARG A 86 -11.30 -5.59 -13.16
C ARG A 86 -10.50 -6.80 -13.66
N ALA A 87 -11.13 -7.96 -13.77
CA ALA A 87 -10.44 -9.15 -14.24
C ALA A 87 -9.75 -8.88 -15.61
N PRO A 88 -8.52 -9.35 -15.83
CA PRO A 88 -7.75 -10.30 -15.01
C PRO A 88 -6.83 -9.65 -13.95
N LEU A 89 -7.05 -8.40 -13.55
CA LEU A 89 -6.13 -7.66 -12.68
C LEU A 89 -6.09 -8.17 -11.24
N TRP A 90 -5.00 -7.86 -10.57
CA TRP A 90 -4.71 -8.19 -9.18
C TRP A 90 -4.70 -6.95 -8.31
N GLY A 91 -5.04 -7.17 -7.05
CA GLY A 91 -4.94 -6.20 -5.98
C GLY A 91 -4.28 -6.79 -4.74
N LEU A 92 -3.98 -5.91 -3.80
CA LEU A 92 -3.40 -6.24 -2.51
C LEU A 92 -4.09 -5.44 -1.42
N TRP A 93 -4.13 -6.03 -0.23
CA TRP A 93 -4.60 -5.38 0.98
C TRP A 93 -3.44 -4.75 1.73
N MET A 94 -3.64 -3.51 2.17
CA MET A 94 -2.68 -2.78 2.98
C MET A 94 -2.81 -3.13 4.47
N PRO A 95 -1.79 -2.85 5.29
CA PRO A 95 -1.80 -3.15 6.73
C PRO A 95 -3.01 -2.57 7.48
N GLU A 96 -3.34 -1.31 7.27
CA GLU A 96 -4.56 -0.70 7.78
C GLU A 96 -5.66 -0.80 6.72
N ASN A 97 -6.62 -1.67 6.96
CA ASN A 97 -7.79 -1.82 6.12
C ASN A 97 -9.04 -2.00 7.00
N SER A 98 -9.84 -0.94 7.11
CA SER A 98 -11.09 -0.93 7.89
C SER A 98 -12.16 -1.89 7.37
N ALA A 99 -11.99 -2.49 6.19
CA ALA A 99 -12.84 -3.59 5.71
C ALA A 99 -12.47 -4.97 6.30
N ARG A 100 -11.35 -5.07 7.05
CA ARG A 100 -10.79 -6.35 7.56
C ARG A 100 -10.97 -6.60 9.05
N ASP A 101 -11.71 -5.78 9.80
CA ASP A 101 -12.05 -6.03 11.21
C ASP A 101 -12.82 -7.35 11.46
N GLY A 102 -13.20 -8.10 10.41
CA GLY A 102 -13.84 -9.43 10.52
C GLY A 102 -13.01 -10.63 10.04
N GLY A 103 -11.76 -10.45 9.57
CA GLY A 103 -11.00 -11.53 8.93
C GLY A 103 -9.59 -11.63 9.47
N THR A 104 -9.38 -12.55 10.42
CA THR A 104 -8.09 -12.91 11.02
C THR A 104 -7.01 -13.11 9.95
N VAL A 105 -6.24 -12.07 9.66
CA VAL A 105 -4.88 -12.25 9.17
C VAL A 105 -4.08 -12.58 10.41
N THR A 106 -3.85 -13.87 10.66
CA THR A 106 -2.78 -14.27 11.57
C THR A 106 -1.48 -13.76 10.98
N ASP A 107 -1.12 -12.54 11.37
CA ASP A 107 0.20 -12.01 11.18
C ASP A 107 1.14 -12.92 11.97
N ARG A 108 1.91 -13.76 11.27
CA ARG A 108 3.05 -14.46 11.85
C ARG A 108 4.28 -13.56 11.87
N ARG A 109 4.12 -12.23 11.95
CA ARG A 109 5.13 -11.39 12.59
C ARG A 109 5.07 -11.69 14.07
N ALA A 110 6.05 -12.44 14.57
CA ALA A 110 6.33 -12.51 16.00
C ALA A 110 6.25 -11.08 16.55
N ALA A 111 5.39 -10.87 17.55
CA ALA A 111 5.03 -9.57 18.06
C ALA A 111 6.29 -8.80 18.51
N GLN A 112 6.83 -7.98 17.60
CA GLN A 112 7.87 -7.02 17.91
C GLN A 112 7.23 -5.97 18.80
N GLN A 113 7.64 -5.94 20.07
CA GLN A 113 7.11 -4.96 21.00
C GLN A 113 7.71 -3.58 20.69
N PRO A 114 6.92 -2.49 20.83
CA PRO A 114 7.49 -1.15 20.76
C PRO A 114 8.43 -0.93 21.96
N CYS A 115 9.52 -0.21 21.73
CA CYS A 115 10.47 0.15 22.78
C CYS A 115 9.78 1.02 23.84
N PRO A 116 9.93 0.73 25.14
CA PRO A 116 9.30 1.52 26.20
C PRO A 116 9.86 2.94 26.33
N ASP A 117 11.06 3.21 25.80
CA ASP A 117 11.75 4.50 25.93
C ASP A 117 11.53 5.44 24.73
N CYS A 118 11.64 4.94 23.49
CA CYS A 118 11.48 5.78 22.28
C CYS A 118 10.23 5.48 21.46
N GLY A 119 9.54 4.37 21.70
CA GLY A 119 8.35 3.95 20.95
C GLY A 119 8.62 3.32 19.59
N ASP A 120 9.88 3.21 19.13
CA ASP A 120 10.21 2.51 17.89
C ASP A 120 9.95 1.00 17.99
N LEU A 121 9.60 0.37 16.86
CA LEU A 121 9.40 -1.07 16.79
C LEU A 121 10.72 -1.80 17.01
N MET A 122 10.83 -2.54 18.11
CA MET A 122 12.08 -3.25 18.42
C MET A 122 12.31 -4.41 17.45
N PRO A 123 13.55 -4.62 17.01
CA PRO A 123 13.91 -5.85 16.29
C PRO A 123 13.66 -7.08 17.17
N LEU A 124 13.58 -8.27 16.56
CA LEU A 124 13.39 -9.56 17.24
C LEU A 124 14.44 -9.89 18.31
N THR A 125 15.53 -9.13 18.38
CA THR A 125 16.56 -9.22 19.44
C THR A 125 16.12 -8.58 20.74
N ASN A 126 14.97 -7.88 20.77
CA ASN A 126 14.43 -7.15 21.93
C ASN A 126 15.35 -6.03 22.45
N VAL A 127 16.28 -5.56 21.62
CA VAL A 127 17.19 -4.43 21.89
C VAL A 127 16.87 -3.34 20.87
N CYS A 128 16.59 -2.13 21.35
CA CYS A 128 16.34 -0.99 20.48
C CYS A 128 17.66 -0.42 19.94
N ASP A 129 17.88 -0.47 18.62
CA ASP A 129 19.06 0.10 17.96
C ASP A 129 19.13 1.64 18.07
N THR A 130 18.02 2.28 18.46
CA THR A 130 17.93 3.75 18.61
C THR A 130 18.26 4.22 20.02
N CYS A 131 18.03 3.37 21.04
CA CYS A 131 18.28 3.68 22.45
C CYS A 131 19.54 3.00 23.02
N SER A 132 20.28 2.25 22.19
CA SER A 132 21.52 1.57 22.60
C SER A 132 22.67 2.54 22.86
#